data_AF-A0A3M0HTP5-F1
#
_entry.id   AF-A0A3M0HTP5-F1
#
_cell.length_a   1.000
_cell.length_b   1.000
_cell.length_c   1.000
_cell.angle_alpha   90.00
_cell.angle_beta   90.00
_cell.angle_gamma   90.00
#
_symmetry.space_group_name_H-M   'P 1'
#
loop_
_entity.id
_entity.type
_entity.pdbx_description
1 polymer ?
#
loop_
_entity_poly.entity_id
_entity_poly.type
_entity_poly.pdbx_seq_one_letter_code
_entity_poly.pdbx_strand_id
1 'polypeptide(L)'
;MVPDDRADTASAEFVTSVGRGPLATIEAFEAGAFRTGYVARRLLAELPGLPLREISPLATAYADRDATTAQLELNTGAVEGVRAWGDVLGAEVEVSFHDERRSRRVYELHEVKGMIGGVAVRVVDIRSLPADEAAAWRRARHRADGGDDS
;
A
#
# COMPACT_ATOMS: atom_id res chain seq x y z
N MET A 1 -17.92 62.65 -13.09
CA MET A 1 -16.86 62.38 -12.10
C MET A 1 -17.04 60.94 -11.68
N VAL A 2 -16.31 60.03 -12.34
CA VAL A 2 -16.45 58.58 -12.21
C VAL A 2 -15.49 58.12 -11.12
N PRO A 3 -15.92 57.35 -10.11
CA PRO A 3 -15.00 56.77 -9.14
C PRO A 3 -14.17 55.67 -9.80
N ASP A 4 -12.87 55.75 -9.56
CA ASP A 4 -11.81 54.85 -10.01
C ASP A 4 -11.92 53.52 -9.24
N ASP A 5 -12.56 52.54 -9.87
CA ASP A 5 -12.72 51.18 -9.35
C ASP A 5 -11.47 50.35 -9.71
N ARG A 6 -10.35 50.69 -9.08
CA ARG A 6 -9.17 49.83 -9.10
C ARG A 6 -9.39 48.70 -8.10
N ALA A 7 -9.98 47.62 -8.62
CA ALA A 7 -10.00 46.33 -7.97
C ALA A 7 -8.58 45.89 -7.64
N ASP A 8 -8.29 45.93 -6.34
CA ASP A 8 -7.13 45.33 -5.69
C ASP A 8 -7.19 43.82 -5.95
N THR A 9 -6.57 43.39 -7.05
CA THR A 9 -6.58 41.99 -7.46
C THR A 9 -5.53 41.30 -6.61
N ALA A 10 -6.02 40.58 -5.60
CA ALA A 10 -5.25 39.75 -4.69
C ALA A 10 -4.06 39.08 -5.40
N SER A 11 -2.86 39.48 -4.98
CA SER A 11 -1.62 38.77 -5.28
C SER A 11 -1.82 37.29 -4.95
N ALA A 12 -1.88 36.46 -5.99
CA ALA A 12 -1.81 35.03 -5.83
C ALA A 12 -0.49 34.70 -5.11
N GLU A 13 -0.59 34.29 -3.86
CA GLU A 13 0.53 33.71 -3.12
C GLU A 13 0.99 32.47 -3.91
N PHE A 14 2.04 32.65 -4.72
CA PHE A 14 2.85 31.53 -5.16
C PHE A 14 3.55 30.98 -3.93
N VAL A 15 2.87 30.08 -3.21
CA VAL A 15 3.52 29.21 -2.23
C VAL A 15 4.44 28.31 -3.04
N THR A 16 5.66 28.77 -3.24
CA THR A 16 6.76 27.93 -3.68
C THR A 16 7.01 26.97 -2.51
N SER A 17 6.39 25.80 -2.57
CA SER A 17 6.79 24.68 -1.72
C SER A 17 8.27 24.43 -2.02
N VAL A 18 9.16 25.01 -1.22
CA VAL A 18 10.59 24.74 -1.28
C VAL A 18 10.76 23.30 -0.79
N GLY A 19 10.69 22.37 -1.73
CA GLY A 19 10.91 20.95 -1.48
C GLY A 19 12.28 20.71 -0.83
N ARG A 20 12.52 19.48 -0.39
CA ARG A 20 13.82 19.11 0.16
C ARG A 20 14.91 19.30 -0.89
N GLY A 21 16.01 19.93 -0.48
CA GLY A 21 17.26 19.87 -1.22
C GLY A 21 17.84 18.44 -1.20
N PRO A 22 18.82 18.13 -2.08
CA PRO A 22 19.34 16.77 -2.24
C PRO A 22 19.83 16.13 -0.94
N LEU A 23 20.56 16.86 -0.10
CA LEU A 23 21.05 16.35 1.19
C LEU A 23 19.89 15.96 2.11
N ALA A 24 18.88 16.82 2.26
CA ALA A 24 17.72 16.55 3.09
C ALA A 24 16.89 15.35 2.55
N THR A 25 16.91 15.11 1.24
CA THR A 25 16.29 13.91 0.64
C THR A 25 17.04 12.64 1.02
N ILE A 26 18.38 12.66 1.02
CA ILE A 26 19.21 11.54 1.46
C ILE A 26 18.97 11.25 2.95
N GLU A 27 19.00 12.28 3.79
CA GLU A 27 18.74 12.15 5.23
C GLU A 27 17.35 11.57 5.52
N ALA A 28 16.34 11.98 4.75
CA ALA A 28 14.99 11.45 4.87
C ALA A 28 14.90 9.96 4.47
N PHE A 29 15.61 9.55 3.42
CA PHE A 29 15.71 8.15 3.02
C PHE A 29 16.37 7.31 4.12
N GLU A 30 17.52 7.75 4.64
CA GLU A 30 18.26 7.05 5.70
C GLU A 30 17.42 6.91 6.97
N ALA A 31 16.74 7.97 7.39
CA ALA A 31 15.84 7.94 8.53
C ALA A 31 14.66 6.98 8.31
N GLY A 32 14.09 6.95 7.10
CA GLY A 32 13.04 6.01 6.72
C GLY A 32 13.53 4.56 6.77
N ALA A 33 14.68 4.27 6.15
CA ALA A 33 15.30 2.94 6.12
C ALA A 33 15.68 2.43 7.52
N PHE A 34 16.21 3.31 8.37
CA PHE A 34 16.48 2.95 9.76
C PHE A 34 15.20 2.58 10.51
N ARG A 35 14.14 3.39 10.35
CA ARG A 35 12.86 3.17 11.02
C ARG A 35 12.19 1.87 10.56
N THR A 36 12.16 1.58 9.25
CA THR A 36 11.60 0.31 8.74
C THR A 36 12.36 -0.88 9.31
N GLY A 37 13.70 -0.85 9.31
CA GLY A 37 14.51 -1.91 9.89
C GLY A 37 14.30 -2.09 11.40
N TYR A 38 14.13 -1.01 12.15
CA TYR A 38 13.81 -1.06 13.57
C TYR A 38 12.44 -1.70 13.84
N VAL A 39 11.40 -1.26 13.12
CA VAL A 39 10.04 -1.83 13.26
C VAL A 39 10.05 -3.31 12.87
N ALA A 40 10.70 -3.69 11.78
CA ALA A 40 10.81 -5.10 11.36
C ALA A 40 11.41 -5.99 12.46
N ARG A 41 12.52 -5.56 13.08
CA ARG A 41 13.15 -6.30 14.19
C ARG A 41 12.24 -6.41 15.41
N ARG A 42 11.52 -5.34 15.75
CA ARG A 42 10.55 -5.37 16.85
C ARG A 42 9.41 -6.34 16.60
N LEU A 43 8.83 -6.32 15.40
CA LEU A 43 7.79 -7.27 15.01
C LEU A 43 8.24 -8.72 15.19
N LEU A 44 9.45 -9.04 14.72
CA LEU A 44 10.02 -10.39 14.89
C LEU A 44 10.26 -10.77 16.36
N ALA A 45 10.65 -9.81 17.20
CA ALA A 45 10.92 -10.05 18.62
C ALA A 45 9.65 -10.15 19.46
N GLU A 46 8.64 -9.32 19.18
CA GLU A 46 7.41 -9.20 19.98
C GLU A 46 6.33 -10.19 19.54
N LEU A 47 6.37 -10.64 18.28
CA LEU A 47 5.35 -11.51 17.68
C LEU A 47 5.93 -12.80 17.07
N PRO A 48 6.77 -13.58 17.80
CA PRO A 48 7.46 -14.75 17.23
C PRO A 48 6.51 -15.89 16.84
N GLY A 49 5.26 -15.87 17.31
CA GLY A 49 4.25 -16.88 17.00
C GLY A 49 3.41 -16.59 15.76
N LEU A 50 3.53 -15.40 15.15
CA LEU A 50 2.76 -15.07 13.96
C LEU A 50 3.37 -15.71 12.70
N PRO A 51 2.53 -16.24 11.79
CA PRO A 51 3.01 -16.74 10.50
C PRO A 51 3.71 -15.64 9.72
N LEU A 52 4.95 -15.89 9.34
CA LEU A 52 5.75 -14.95 8.55
C LEU A 52 6.80 -15.75 7.78
N ARG A 53 6.79 -15.59 6.45
CA ARG A 53 7.75 -16.21 5.54
C ARG A 53 8.81 -15.21 5.10
N GLU A 54 8.41 -13.99 4.80
CA GLU A 54 9.27 -12.96 4.25
C GLU A 54 8.89 -11.57 4.77
N ILE A 55 9.91 -10.72 4.94
CA ILE A 55 9.77 -9.29 5.23
C ILE A 55 10.55 -8.52 4.18
N SER A 56 9.86 -7.59 3.53
CA SER A 56 10.42 -6.70 2.50
C SER A 56 10.35 -5.26 2.98
N PRO A 57 11.42 -4.73 3.60
CA PRO A 57 11.51 -3.31 3.95
C PRO A 57 11.71 -2.46 2.70
N LEU A 58 10.91 -1.40 2.58
CA LEU A 58 11.02 -0.40 1.53
C LEU A 58 11.06 0.99 2.15
N ALA A 59 12.03 1.80 1.74
CA ALA A 59 12.06 3.21 2.03
C ALA A 59 12.30 3.96 0.72
N THR A 60 11.57 5.05 0.51
CA THR A 60 11.78 5.96 -0.63
C THR A 60 11.72 7.38 -0.11
N ALA A 61 12.55 8.27 -0.66
CA ALA A 61 12.49 9.70 -0.35
C ALA A 61 12.57 10.52 -1.62
N TYR A 62 11.83 11.62 -1.63
CA TYR A 62 11.76 12.56 -2.75
C TYR A 62 11.91 13.99 -2.23
N ALA A 63 12.11 14.92 -3.17
CA ALA A 63 12.09 16.34 -2.86
C ALA A 63 10.74 16.77 -2.27
N ASP A 64 9.65 16.19 -2.79
CA ASP A 64 8.33 16.27 -2.17
C ASP A 64 8.28 15.41 -0.90
N ARG A 65 7.90 16.04 0.21
CA ARG A 65 7.86 15.40 1.53
C ARG A 65 6.75 14.35 1.59
N ASP A 66 5.63 14.60 0.94
CA ASP A 66 4.44 13.73 1.00
C ASP A 66 4.63 12.46 0.16
N ALA A 67 5.55 12.50 -0.80
CA ALA A 67 5.95 11.34 -1.58
C ALA A 67 6.98 10.43 -0.87
N THR A 68 7.55 10.86 0.26
CA THR A 68 8.51 10.04 1.03
C THR A 68 7.79 8.94 1.78
N THR A 69 8.25 7.69 1.64
CA THR A 69 7.60 6.54 2.25
C THR A 69 8.56 5.68 3.06
N ALA A 70 8.02 5.07 4.12
CA ALA A 70 8.65 4.02 4.90
C ALA A 70 7.61 2.92 5.04
N GLN A 71 7.87 1.76 4.44
CA GLN A 71 6.93 0.66 4.29
C GLN A 71 7.57 -0.68 4.65
N LEU A 72 6.76 -1.58 5.18
CA LEU A 72 7.08 -2.99 5.36
C LEU A 72 6.01 -3.80 4.66
N GLU A 73 6.43 -4.61 3.70
CA GLU A 73 5.59 -5.66 3.15
C GLU A 73 5.93 -6.98 3.84
N LEU A 74 4.91 -7.64 4.40
CA LEU A 74 5.01 -8.91 5.10
C LEU A 74 4.29 -9.97 4.28
N ASN A 75 4.98 -11.07 3.98
CA ASN A 75 4.35 -12.22 3.35
C ASN A 75 4.30 -13.40 4.33
N THR A 76 3.13 -13.99 4.49
CA THR A 76 2.83 -14.93 5.57
C THR A 76 3.07 -16.39 5.18
N GLY A 77 3.18 -16.69 3.89
CA GLY A 77 3.29 -18.04 3.33
C GLY A 77 1.94 -18.75 3.10
N ALA A 78 0.85 -18.26 3.71
CA ALA A 78 -0.53 -18.74 3.52
C ALA A 78 -1.54 -17.65 3.91
N VAL A 79 -2.72 -17.65 3.28
CA VAL A 79 -3.75 -16.60 3.45
C VAL A 79 -4.31 -16.52 4.89
N GLU A 80 -4.29 -17.62 5.64
CA GLU A 80 -4.69 -17.65 7.05
C GLU A 80 -3.78 -16.78 7.91
N GLY A 81 -2.51 -16.64 7.54
CA GLY A 81 -1.57 -15.77 8.24
C GLY A 81 -1.96 -14.29 8.10
N VAL A 82 -2.52 -13.88 6.96
CA VAL A 82 -2.96 -12.49 6.74
C VAL A 82 -4.04 -12.11 7.76
N ARG A 83 -4.95 -13.03 8.09
CA ARG A 83 -5.99 -12.81 9.11
C ARG A 83 -5.41 -12.64 10.51
N ALA A 84 -4.46 -13.49 10.89
CA ALA A 84 -3.78 -13.37 12.19
C ALA A 84 -3.05 -12.02 12.32
N TRP A 85 -2.48 -11.50 11.24
CA TRP A 85 -1.92 -10.16 11.20
C TRP A 85 -2.98 -9.05 11.20
N GLY A 86 -4.15 -9.28 10.63
CA GLY A 86 -5.29 -8.35 10.71
C GLY A 86 -5.72 -8.10 12.15
N ASP A 87 -5.79 -9.16 12.97
CA ASP A 87 -6.09 -9.04 14.41
C ASP A 87 -5.05 -8.18 15.15
N VAL A 88 -3.77 -8.31 14.79
CA VAL A 88 -2.66 -7.54 15.38
C VAL A 88 -2.71 -6.07 14.95
N LEU A 89 -3.08 -5.81 13.69
CA LEU A 89 -3.20 -4.47 13.13
C LEU A 89 -4.53 -3.78 13.50
N GLY A 90 -5.50 -4.53 14.04
CA GLY A 90 -6.85 -4.04 14.27
C GLY A 90 -7.56 -3.65 12.98
N ALA A 91 -7.32 -4.39 11.89
CA ALA A 91 -7.82 -4.07 10.56
C ALA A 91 -8.42 -5.31 9.88
N GLU A 92 -9.46 -5.10 9.08
CA GLU A 92 -10.11 -6.16 8.33
C GLU A 92 -9.27 -6.59 7.12
N VAL A 93 -9.36 -7.88 6.78
CA VAL A 93 -8.69 -8.43 5.59
C VAL A 93 -9.52 -8.10 4.35
N GLU A 94 -8.91 -7.39 3.42
CA GLU A 94 -9.43 -7.17 2.08
C GLU A 94 -9.11 -8.39 1.20
N VAL A 95 -10.10 -8.84 0.44
CA VAL A 95 -9.96 -9.97 -0.50
C VAL A 95 -10.34 -9.51 -1.90
N SER A 96 -9.42 -9.65 -2.85
CA SER A 96 -9.65 -9.32 -4.26
C SER A 96 -9.21 -10.46 -5.18
N PHE A 97 -9.86 -10.57 -6.34
CA PHE A 97 -9.54 -11.57 -7.34
C PHE A 97 -8.89 -10.93 -8.57
N HIS A 98 -7.81 -11.55 -9.04
CA HIS A 98 -7.02 -11.07 -10.17
C HIS A 98 -6.90 -12.16 -11.24
N ASP A 99 -6.99 -11.78 -12.51
CA ASP A 99 -6.71 -12.66 -13.67
C ASP A 99 -5.52 -12.09 -14.45
N GLU A 100 -4.36 -12.67 -14.22
CA GLU A 100 -3.13 -12.24 -14.85
C GLU A 100 -3.01 -12.87 -16.24
N ARG A 101 -3.32 -12.08 -17.27
CA ARG A 101 -3.38 -12.53 -18.67
C ARG A 101 -2.10 -13.22 -19.16
N ARG A 102 -0.92 -12.78 -18.71
CA ARG A 102 0.38 -13.30 -19.16
C ARG A 102 0.68 -14.69 -18.60
N SER A 103 0.45 -14.90 -17.32
CA SER A 103 0.67 -16.18 -16.64
C SER A 103 -0.56 -17.11 -16.73
N ARG A 104 -1.69 -16.59 -17.24
CA ARG A 104 -3.02 -17.22 -17.22
C ARG A 104 -3.48 -17.63 -15.82
N ARG A 105 -2.86 -17.06 -14.77
CA ARG A 105 -3.14 -17.37 -13.38
C ARG A 105 -4.30 -16.51 -12.91
N VAL A 106 -5.30 -17.17 -12.34
CA VAL A 106 -6.30 -16.51 -11.49
C VAL A 106 -5.87 -16.74 -10.05
N TYR A 107 -5.84 -15.68 -9.25
CA TYR A 107 -5.50 -15.77 -7.85
C TYR A 107 -6.39 -14.86 -7.01
N GLU A 108 -6.55 -15.27 -5.77
CA GLU A 108 -7.17 -14.50 -4.70
C GLU A 108 -6.06 -13.84 -3.90
N LEU A 109 -6.08 -12.51 -3.84
CA LEU A 109 -5.18 -11.68 -3.04
C LEU A 109 -5.86 -11.40 -1.71
N HIS A 110 -5.18 -11.74 -0.62
CA HIS A 110 -5.57 -11.38 0.74
C HIS A 110 -4.61 -10.31 1.22
N GLU A 111 -5.15 -9.21 1.72
CA GLU A 111 -4.36 -8.08 2.15
C GLU A 111 -4.92 -7.43 3.41
N VAL A 112 -4.03 -7.00 4.29
CA VAL A 112 -4.39 -6.06 5.36
C VAL A 112 -3.31 -4.97 5.45
N LYS A 113 -3.75 -3.75 5.75
CA LYS A 113 -2.88 -2.58 5.85
C LYS A 113 -3.03 -1.93 7.23
N GLY A 114 -1.93 -1.39 7.75
CA GLY A 114 -1.94 -0.63 9.00
C GLY A 114 -0.69 0.22 9.16
N MET A 115 -0.58 0.89 10.32
CA MET A 115 0.57 1.70 10.68
C MET A 115 1.17 1.20 11.99
N ILE A 116 2.48 0.94 12.02
CA ILE A 116 3.22 0.58 13.24
C ILE A 116 4.44 1.47 13.36
N GLY A 117 4.53 2.24 14.45
CA GLY A 117 5.68 3.10 14.71
C GLY A 117 5.99 4.11 13.59
N GLY A 118 4.96 4.59 12.87
CA GLY A 118 5.13 5.51 11.74
C GLY A 118 5.67 4.86 10.46
N VAL A 119 5.56 3.53 10.34
CA VAL A 119 5.84 2.74 9.14
C VAL A 119 4.54 2.13 8.64
N ALA A 120 4.24 2.28 7.35
CA ALA A 120 3.11 1.61 6.74
C ALA A 120 3.40 0.12 6.62
N VAL A 121 2.53 -0.72 7.17
CA VAL A 121 2.66 -2.17 7.13
C VAL A 121 1.58 -2.71 6.21
N ARG A 122 2.00 -3.49 5.21
CA ARG A 122 1.13 -4.22 4.31
C ARG A 122 1.41 -5.70 4.50
N VAL A 123 0.40 -6.48 4.88
CA VAL A 123 0.52 -7.93 4.98
C VAL A 123 -0.25 -8.54 3.83
N VAL A 124 0.41 -9.40 3.05
CA VAL A 124 -0.14 -9.88 1.80
C VAL A 124 0.19 -11.35 1.55
N ASP A 125 -0.80 -12.08 1.06
CA ASP A 125 -0.60 -13.41 0.51
C ASP A 125 -1.56 -13.70 -0.64
N ILE A 126 -1.22 -14.71 -1.44
CA ILE A 126 -2.01 -15.11 -2.60
C ILE A 126 -2.35 -16.59 -2.57
N ARG A 127 -3.63 -16.90 -2.81
CA ARG A 127 -4.08 -18.26 -3.12
C ARG A 127 -4.29 -18.39 -4.61
N SER A 128 -3.52 -19.26 -5.27
CA SER A 128 -3.81 -19.64 -6.66
C SER A 128 -5.12 -20.38 -6.73
N LEU A 129 -5.98 -20.01 -7.68
CA LEU A 129 -7.16 -20.82 -7.99
C LEU A 129 -6.74 -22.02 -8.86
N PRO A 130 -7.20 -23.23 -8.53
CA PRO A 130 -7.18 -24.38 -9.43
C PRO A 130 -7.85 -24.07 -10.78
N ALA A 131 -7.54 -24.85 -11.82
CA ALA A 131 -7.97 -24.56 -13.18
C ALA A 131 -9.51 -24.53 -13.35
N ASP A 132 -10.21 -25.41 -12.64
CA ASP A 132 -11.67 -25.50 -12.58
C ASP A 132 -12.30 -24.31 -11.83
N GLU A 133 -11.75 -23.93 -10.68
CA GLU A 133 -12.15 -22.72 -9.94
C GLU A 133 -11.92 -21.46 -10.78
N ALA A 134 -10.76 -21.34 -11.42
CA ALA A 134 -10.42 -20.23 -12.30
C ALA A 134 -11.38 -20.14 -13.50
N ALA A 135 -11.73 -21.28 -14.11
CA ALA A 135 -12.69 -21.33 -15.20
C ALA A 135 -14.10 -20.93 -14.74
N ALA A 136 -14.53 -21.37 -13.55
CA ALA A 136 -15.80 -21.00 -12.96
C ALA A 136 -15.88 -19.50 -12.66
N TRP A 137 -14.82 -18.94 -12.07
CA TRP A 137 -14.70 -17.51 -11.78
C TRP A 137 -14.79 -16.67 -13.06
N ARG A 138 -14.03 -17.01 -14.11
CA ARG A 138 -14.09 -16.30 -15.40
C ARG A 138 -15.50 -16.30 -16.00
N ARG A 139 -16.20 -17.45 -15.95
CA ARG A 139 -17.59 -17.55 -16.41
C ARG A 139 -18.56 -16.72 -15.58
N ALA A 140 -18.34 -16.61 -14.27
CA ALA A 140 -19.16 -15.77 -13.40
C ALA A 140 -18.95 -14.28 -13.72
N ARG A 141 -17.69 -13.86 -13.89
CA ARG A 141 -17.33 -12.48 -14.23
C ARG A 141 -17.92 -12.04 -15.57
N HIS A 142 -17.79 -12.84 -16.62
CA HIS A 142 -18.36 -12.52 -17.93
C HIS A 142 -19.90 -12.39 -17.92
N ARG A 143 -20.59 -13.14 -17.05
CA ARG A 143 -22.04 -12.99 -16.88
C ARG A 143 -22.43 -11.71 -16.13
N ALA A 144 -21.61 -11.27 -15.18
CA ALA A 144 -21.81 -10.01 -14.49
C ALA A 144 -21.53 -8.80 -15.40
N ASP A 145 -20.48 -8.88 -16.22
CA ASP A 145 -20.07 -7.80 -17.13
C ASP A 145 -20.96 -7.69 -18.39
N GLY A 146 -21.63 -8.78 -18.79
CA GLY A 146 -22.51 -8.84 -19.98
C GLY A 146 -24.00 -8.66 -19.70
N GLY A 147 -24.38 -8.24 -18.49
CA GLY A 147 -25.77 -8.05 -18.06
C GLY A 147 -26.31 -6.62 -18.22
N ASP A 148 -25.55 -5.72 -18.86
CA ASP A 148 -25.84 -4.28 -18.95
C ASP A 148 -26.30 -3.82 -20.35
N ASP A 149 -26.89 -4.74 -21.14
CA ASP A 149 -27.55 -4.44 -22.42
C ASP A 149 -29.08 -4.61 -22.26
N SER A 150 -29.73 -3.70 -21.52
CA SER A 150 -31.19 -3.58 -21.45
C SER A 150 -31.63 -2.13 -21.62
#